data_AF-A0A2T0AAG7-F1
#
_entry.id   AF-A0A2T0AAG7-F1
#
_cell.length_a   1.000
_cell.length_b   1.000
_cell.length_c   1.000
_cell.angle_alpha   90.00
_cell.angle_beta   90.00
_cell.angle_gamma   90.00
#
_symmetry.space_group_name_H-M   'P 1'
#
loop_
_entity.id
_entity.type
_entity.pdbx_description
1 polymer ?
#
loop_
_entity_poly.entity_id
_entity_poly.type
_entity_poly.pdbx_seq_one_letter_code
_entity_poly.pdbx_strand_id
1 'polypeptide(L)'
;FHTERYIFPVGYESTRRYPSMIDPNAHADYTCRIVDGGNNMPLFEMYPSDQPGVVITSGTPTGAWTQVLKATMKIRNKQHSGSVSGPDYFGLSNNIVKALIQELPGADQCAGY
;
A
#
# COMPACT_ATOMS: atom_id res chain seq x y z
N PHE A 1 -12.58 6.79 -6.81
CA PHE A 1 -11.57 6.23 -5.89
C PHE A 1 -11.83 4.74 -5.65
N HIS A 2 -12.04 3.96 -6.70
CA HIS A 2 -12.33 2.52 -6.59
C HIS A 2 -12.01 1.81 -7.91
N THR A 3 -11.96 0.49 -7.85
CA THR A 3 -11.97 -0.43 -8.99
C THR A 3 -13.14 -1.39 -8.82
N GLU A 4 -13.37 -2.30 -9.77
CA GLU A 4 -14.33 -3.41 -9.62
C GLU A 4 -14.04 -4.34 -8.42
N ARG A 5 -12.87 -4.21 -7.79
CA ARG A 5 -12.43 -5.12 -6.72
C ARG A 5 -12.10 -4.45 -5.40
N TYR A 6 -11.89 -3.13 -5.37
CA TYR A 6 -11.45 -2.39 -4.18
C TYR A 6 -12.00 -0.96 -4.17
N ILE A 7 -12.52 -0.52 -3.02
CA ILE A 7 -12.67 0.91 -2.69
C ILE A 7 -11.37 1.39 -2.00
N PHE A 8 -10.94 2.60 -2.33
CA PHE A 8 -9.74 3.24 -1.77
C PHE A 8 -10.12 4.47 -0.94
N PRO A 9 -10.53 4.28 0.33
CA PRO A 9 -10.97 5.40 1.14
C PRO A 9 -9.80 6.30 1.55
N VAL A 10 -9.92 7.61 1.31
CA VAL A 10 -8.96 8.60 1.80
C VAL A 10 -8.98 8.60 3.33
N GLY A 11 -7.80 8.61 3.94
CA GLY A 11 -7.64 8.46 5.39
C GLY A 11 -7.47 7.00 5.85
N TYR A 12 -7.56 6.02 4.95
CA TYR A 12 -7.18 4.64 5.26
C TYR A 12 -5.73 4.55 5.71
N GLU A 13 -5.48 3.82 6.79
CA GLU A 13 -4.16 3.50 7.29
C GLU A 13 -4.06 2.02 7.65
N SER A 14 -2.96 1.39 7.30
CA SER A 14 -2.59 0.06 7.78
C SER A 14 -1.09 -0.02 8.03
N THR A 15 -0.64 -0.99 8.83
CA THR A 15 0.80 -1.20 9.04
C THR A 15 1.15 -2.64 8.66
N ARG A 16 2.25 -2.79 7.91
CA ARG A 16 2.80 -4.10 7.54
C ARG A 16 4.27 -4.18 7.90
N ARG A 17 4.63 -5.20 8.67
CA ARG A 17 6.03 -5.58 8.86
C ARG A 17 6.58 -6.26 7.60
N TYR A 18 7.70 -5.77 7.10
CA TYR A 18 8.36 -6.30 5.90
C TYR A 18 9.90 -6.13 6.03
N PRO A 19 10.73 -6.87 5.27
CA PRO A 19 12.16 -6.63 5.22
C PRO A 19 12.54 -5.15 5.04
N SER A 20 13.58 -4.69 5.73
CA SER A 20 14.08 -3.32 5.62
C SER A 20 14.67 -3.05 4.23
N MET A 21 14.48 -1.83 3.74
CA MET A 21 15.09 -1.31 2.51
C MET A 21 16.53 -0.82 2.69
N ILE A 22 17.00 -0.67 3.93
CA ILE A 22 18.35 -0.15 4.25
C ILE A 22 19.22 -1.14 5.02
N ASP A 23 18.62 -2.15 5.65
CA ASP A 23 19.34 -3.21 6.35
C ASP A 23 18.92 -4.59 5.80
N PRO A 24 19.84 -5.37 5.20
CA PRO A 24 19.52 -6.68 4.63
C PRO A 24 19.09 -7.72 5.69
N ASN A 25 19.42 -7.49 6.96
CA ASN A 25 19.19 -8.42 8.08
C ASN A 25 18.03 -7.98 8.99
N ALA A 26 17.49 -6.78 8.81
CA ALA A 26 16.39 -6.27 9.62
C ALA A 26 15.04 -6.29 8.89
N HIS A 27 13.98 -6.09 9.69
CA HIS A 27 12.63 -5.79 9.23
C HIS A 27 12.24 -4.41 9.74
N ALA A 28 11.39 -3.74 8.99
CA ALA A 28 10.77 -2.49 9.37
C ALA A 28 9.25 -2.61 9.24
N ASP A 29 8.55 -1.84 10.05
CA ASP A 29 7.12 -1.63 9.87
C ASP A 29 6.92 -0.53 8.83
N TYR A 30 6.05 -0.78 7.86
CA TYR A 30 5.68 0.15 6.80
C TYR A 30 4.24 0.58 7.04
N THR A 31 4.05 1.84 7.42
CA THR A 31 2.72 2.44 7.54
C THR A 31 2.25 2.80 6.14
N CYS A 32 1.17 2.18 5.69
CA CYS A 32 0.55 2.37 4.39
C CYS A 32 -0.63 3.32 4.55
N ARG A 33 -0.69 4.39 3.75
CA ARG A 33 -1.78 5.37 3.76
C ARG A 33 -2.39 5.55 2.38
N ILE A 34 -3.69 5.82 2.34
CA ILE A 34 -4.38 6.31 1.16
C ILE A 34 -4.75 7.77 1.41
N VAL A 35 -4.20 8.67 0.61
CA VAL A 35 -4.45 10.11 0.70
C VAL A 35 -5.08 10.61 -0.60
N ASP A 36 -5.63 11.83 -0.58
CA ASP A 36 -6.11 12.48 -1.78
C ASP A 36 -4.91 12.93 -2.64
N GLY A 37 -4.77 12.34 -3.83
CA GLY A 37 -3.72 12.66 -4.79
C GLY A 37 -4.06 13.83 -5.71
N GLY A 38 -5.25 14.42 -5.56
CA GLY A 38 -5.79 15.39 -6.50
C GLY A 38 -6.34 14.74 -7.77
N ASN A 39 -6.98 15.56 -8.62
CA ASN A 39 -7.58 15.11 -9.89
C ASN A 39 -8.51 13.88 -9.75
N ASN A 40 -9.17 13.77 -8.60
CA ASN A 40 -10.07 12.67 -8.28
C ASN A 40 -9.40 11.27 -8.23
N MET A 41 -8.09 11.23 -7.93
CA MET A 41 -7.29 10.01 -7.89
C MET A 41 -6.67 9.78 -6.49
N PRO A 42 -6.67 8.53 -5.97
CA PRO A 42 -5.96 8.20 -4.74
C PRO A 42 -4.45 8.26 -4.94
N LEU A 43 -3.75 8.71 -3.90
CA LEU A 43 -2.31 8.54 -3.78
C LEU A 43 -2.01 7.54 -2.65
N PHE A 44 -1.15 6.58 -2.95
CA PHE A 44 -0.74 5.55 -2.02
C PHE A 44 0.64 5.92 -1.47
N GLU A 45 0.71 6.09 -0.16
CA GLU A 45 1.93 6.46 0.55
C GLU A 45 2.38 5.33 1.46
N MET A 46 3.69 5.15 1.60
CA MET A 46 4.27 4.25 2.58
C MET A 46 5.40 4.92 3.36
N TYR A 47 5.36 4.75 4.67
CA TYR A 47 6.26 5.34 5.63
C TYR A 47 7.03 4.22 6.35
N PRO A 48 8.29 3.93 5.93
CA PRO A 48 9.15 2.99 6.62
C PRO A 48 9.59 3.53 7.99
N SER A 49 9.30 2.76 9.05
CA SER A 49 9.66 3.11 10.44
C SER A 49 11.17 3.25 10.70
N ASP A 50 12.01 2.59 9.89
CA ASP A 50 13.47 2.63 10.00
C ASP A 50 14.13 3.76 9.19
N GLN A 51 13.33 4.54 8.43
CA GLN A 51 13.81 5.67 7.64
C GLN A 51 12.89 6.89 7.86
N PRO A 52 12.99 7.57 9.02
CA PRO A 52 12.20 8.76 9.31
C PRO A 52 12.36 9.84 8.23
N GLY A 53 11.24 10.41 7.78
CA GLY A 53 11.21 11.43 6.72
C GLY A 53 11.21 10.89 5.29
N VAL A 54 11.40 9.57 5.09
CA VAL A 54 11.21 8.94 3.78
C VAL A 54 9.74 8.64 3.55
N VAL A 55 9.24 8.99 2.37
CA VAL A 55 7.89 8.66 1.91
C VAL A 55 8.00 8.02 0.53
N ILE A 56 7.42 6.84 0.39
CA ILE A 56 7.28 6.15 -0.90
C ILE A 56 5.88 6.45 -1.42
N THR A 57 5.77 6.97 -2.64
CA THR A 57 4.48 7.36 -3.22
C THR A 57 4.23 6.65 -4.55
N SER A 58 2.96 6.37 -4.84
CA SER A 58 2.52 5.86 -6.14
C SER A 58 1.02 6.06 -6.36
N GLY A 59 0.58 6.16 -7.61
CA GLY A 59 -0.86 6.18 -7.95
C GLY A 59 -1.55 4.81 -7.83
N THR A 60 -0.80 3.74 -7.50
CA THR A 60 -1.38 2.41 -7.26
C THR A 60 -0.70 1.74 -6.06
N PRO A 61 -1.41 0.85 -5.32
CA PRO A 61 -0.81 0.16 -4.18
C PRO A 61 0.32 -0.79 -4.62
N THR A 62 0.19 -1.38 -5.81
CA THR A 62 1.22 -2.25 -6.39
C THR A 62 2.47 -1.45 -6.76
N GLY A 63 2.31 -0.24 -7.30
CA GLY A 63 3.44 0.62 -7.62
C GLY A 63 4.23 1.06 -6.39
N ALA A 64 3.57 1.36 -5.27
CA ALA A 64 4.23 1.69 -4.01
C ALA A 64 5.05 0.50 -3.48
N TRP A 65 4.43 -0.69 -3.36
CA TRP A 65 5.15 -1.89 -2.87
C TRP A 65 6.23 -2.41 -3.81
N THR A 66 6.10 -2.18 -5.12
CA THR A 66 7.14 -2.55 -6.08
C THR A 66 8.44 -1.78 -5.81
N GLN A 67 8.37 -0.52 -5.35
CA GLN A 67 9.56 0.26 -4.98
C GLN A 67 10.26 -0.34 -3.76
N VAL A 68 9.49 -0.69 -2.72
CA VAL A 68 9.99 -1.37 -1.51
C VAL A 68 10.64 -2.70 -1.85
N LEU A 69 9.97 -3.52 -2.65
CA LEU A 69 10.47 -4.81 -3.07
C LEU A 69 11.78 -4.68 -3.86
N LYS A 70 11.87 -3.75 -4.80
CA LYS A 70 13.11 -3.50 -5.56
C LYS A 70 14.25 -3.06 -4.64
N ALA A 71 14.00 -2.17 -3.69
CA ALA A 71 15.02 -1.72 -2.74
C ALA A 71 15.50 -2.85 -1.81
N THR A 72 14.56 -3.61 -1.24
CA THR A 72 14.86 -4.76 -0.37
C THR A 72 15.63 -5.87 -1.09
N MET A 73 15.35 -6.12 -2.37
CA MET A 73 16.07 -7.09 -3.20
C MET A 73 17.47 -6.58 -3.57
N LYS A 74 17.60 -5.29 -3.90
CA LYS A 74 18.88 -4.65 -4.25
C LYS A 74 19.90 -4.80 -3.12
N ILE A 75 19.53 -4.50 -1.87
CA ILE A 75 20.47 -4.60 -0.74
C ILE A 75 20.83 -6.06 -0.39
N ARG A 76 20.04 -7.03 -0.85
CA ARG A 76 20.25 -8.47 -0.62
C ARG A 76 20.94 -9.18 -1.79
N ASN A 77 21.35 -8.43 -2.82
CA ASN A 77 21.91 -8.98 -4.07
C ASN A 77 21.04 -10.10 -4.68
N LYS A 78 19.71 -9.99 -4.55
CA LYS A 78 18.76 -10.93 -5.14
C LYS A 78 18.14 -10.32 -6.39
N GLN A 79 17.96 -11.13 -7.43
CA GLN A 79 17.18 -10.69 -8.59
C GLN A 79 15.69 -10.57 -8.22
N HIS A 80 15.05 -9.59 -8.84
CA HIS A 80 13.61 -9.44 -8.75
C HIS A 80 12.91 -10.49 -9.62
N SER A 81 12.26 -11.45 -8.99
CA SER A 81 11.48 -12.49 -9.65
C SER A 81 10.11 -12.61 -8.98
N GLY A 82 9.13 -11.82 -9.43
CA GLY A 82 7.74 -11.97 -9.01
C GLY A 82 6.94 -10.66 -9.06
N SER A 83 5.62 -10.77 -9.08
CA SER A 83 4.72 -9.63 -8.88
C SER A 83 4.35 -9.50 -7.40
N VAL A 84 4.12 -8.26 -6.96
CA VAL A 84 3.51 -8.00 -5.64
C VAL A 84 2.03 -7.75 -5.84
N SER A 85 1.20 -8.39 -5.02
CA SER A 85 -0.20 -8.00 -4.89
C SER A 85 -0.29 -6.78 -3.96
N GLY A 86 -0.19 -5.58 -4.54
CA GLY A 86 -0.25 -4.32 -3.80
C GLY A 86 -1.46 -4.22 -2.86
N PRO A 87 -2.70 -4.50 -3.31
CA PRO A 87 -3.88 -4.47 -2.44
C PRO A 87 -3.79 -5.41 -1.24
N ASP A 88 -3.23 -6.61 -1.41
CA ASP A 88 -3.01 -7.55 -0.29
C ASP A 88 -2.04 -6.93 0.72
N TYR A 89 -0.96 -6.33 0.21
CA TYR A 89 0.07 -5.75 1.04
C TYR A 89 -0.40 -4.47 1.76
N PHE A 90 -1.30 -3.70 1.15
CA PHE A 90 -2.01 -2.61 1.83
C PHE A 90 -3.08 -3.12 2.81
N GLY A 91 -3.42 -4.41 2.81
CA GLY A 91 -4.45 -5.00 3.68
C GLY A 91 -5.87 -4.91 3.13
N LEU A 92 -6.05 -4.32 1.94
CA LEU A 92 -7.34 -4.08 1.29
C LEU A 92 -8.01 -5.36 0.78
N SER A 93 -7.26 -6.45 0.68
CA SER A 93 -7.81 -7.76 0.28
C SER A 93 -8.28 -8.60 1.45
N ASN A 94 -8.09 -8.15 2.69
CA ASN A 94 -8.66 -8.83 3.85
C ASN A 94 -10.19 -8.68 3.84
N ASN A 95 -10.92 -9.80 3.89
CA ASN A 95 -12.38 -9.79 3.80
C ASN A 95 -13.06 -8.93 4.88
N ILE A 96 -12.51 -8.89 6.10
CA ILE A 96 -13.03 -8.04 7.18
C ILE A 96 -12.80 -6.57 6.84
N VAL A 97 -11.59 -6.22 6.39
CA VAL A 97 -11.29 -4.84 5.95
C VAL A 97 -12.21 -4.42 4.81
N LYS A 98 -12.44 -5.30 3.83
CA LYS A 98 -13.38 -5.02 2.72
C LYS A 98 -14.80 -4.77 3.21
N ALA A 99 -15.30 -5.61 4.12
CA ALA A 99 -16.63 -5.46 4.69
C ALA A 99 -16.76 -4.14 5.47
N LEU A 100 -15.76 -3.81 6.30
CA LEU A 100 -15.75 -2.54 7.04
C LEU A 100 -15.68 -1.32 6.11
N ILE A 101 -14.93 -1.40 5.00
CA ILE A 101 -14.89 -0.33 3.99
C ILE A 101 -16.26 -0.18 3.30
N GLN A 102 -16.99 -1.29 3.07
CA GLN A 102 -18.34 -1.26 2.50
C GLN A 102 -19.39 -0.65 3.43
N GLU A 103 -19.13 -0.60 4.74
CA GLU A 103 -19.99 0.06 5.72
C GLU A 103 -19.74 1.58 5.83
N LEU A 104 -18.72 2.11 5.14
CA LEU A 104 -18.44 3.54 5.17
C LEU A 104 -19.50 4.35 4.40
N PRO A 105 -19.84 5.57 4.87
CA PRO A 105 -20.73 6.46 4.15
C PRO A 105 -20.25 6.72 2.71
N GLY A 106 -21.14 6.53 1.72
CA GLY A 106 -20.84 6.72 0.30
C GLY A 106 -20.20 5.52 -0.38
N ALA A 107 -19.94 4.41 0.33
CA ALA A 107 -19.48 3.17 -0.31
C ALA A 107 -20.51 2.63 -1.32
N ASP A 108 -21.79 2.82 -1.05
CA ASP A 108 -22.93 2.51 -1.94
C ASP A 108 -22.95 3.33 -3.24
N GLN A 109 -22.25 4.47 -3.27
CA GLN A 109 -22.12 5.33 -4.45
C GLN A 109 -20.96 4.91 -5.37
N CYS A 110 -20.14 3.96 -4.96
CA CYS A 110 -19.03 3.43 -5.76
C CYS A 110 -19.55 2.42 -6.81
N ALA A 111 -20.22 2.94 -7.85
CA ALA A 111 -20.81 2.10 -8.89
C ALA A 111 -19.79 1.13 -9.53
N GLY A 112 -20.17 -0.15 -9.60
CA GLY A 112 -19.35 -1.21 -10.21
C GLY A 112 -18.31 -1.83 -9.28
N TYR A 113 -18.19 -1.40 -8.02
CA TYR A 113 -17.51 -2.13 -6.96
C TYR A 113 -18.43 -3.16 -6.30
#